data_AF-A0A954IPI0-F1
#
_entry.id   AF-A0A954IPI0-F1
#
_cell.length_a   1.000
_cell.length_b   1.000
_cell.length_c   1.000
_cell.angle_alpha   90.00
_cell.angle_beta   90.00
_cell.angle_gamma   90.00
#
_symmetry.space_group_name_H-M   'P 1'
#
loop_
_entity.id
_entity.type
_entity.pdbx_description
1 polymer ?
#
loop_
_entity_poly.entity_id
_entity_poly.type
_entity_poly.pdbx_seq_one_letter_code
_entity_poly.pdbx_strand_id
1 'polypeptide(L)' 'DALRELPEDQRRAVELRHVHGLTVKDIAEAMEKSLPAVGGLLQRGLKTLREKLQRPG' A
#
# COMPACT_ATOMS: atom_id res chain seq x y z
N ASP A 1 8.99 -12.10 3.00
CA ASP A 1 9.16 -10.66 2.71
C ASP A 1 7.83 -9.98 3.02
N ALA A 2 7.82 -9.05 3.98
CA ALA A 2 6.59 -8.54 4.61
C ALA A 2 5.59 -7.92 3.61
N LEU A 3 6.09 -7.40 2.49
CA LEU A 3 5.28 -6.90 1.37
C LEU A 3 4.40 -7.97 0.72
N ARG A 4 4.89 -9.22 0.61
CA ARG A 4 4.15 -10.32 -0.04
C ARG A 4 2.97 -10.81 0.79
N GLU A 5 2.97 -10.52 2.09
CA GLU A 5 1.92 -10.92 3.02
C GLU A 5 0.77 -9.90 3.10
N LEU A 6 0.89 -8.76 2.41
CA LEU A 6 -0.20 -7.82 2.28
C LEU A 6 -1.28 -8.34 1.30
N PRO A 7 -2.56 -8.03 1.55
CA PRO A 7 -3.60 -8.18 0.54
C PRO A 7 -3.22 -7.46 -0.75
N GLU A 8 -3.59 -8.02 -1.89
CA GLU A 8 -3.13 -7.57 -3.21
C GLU A 8 -3.32 -6.07 -3.45
N ASP A 9 -4.51 -5.55 -3.17
CA ASP A 9 -4.82 -4.11 -3.33
C ASP A 9 -3.94 -3.22 -2.43
N GLN A 10 -3.62 -3.67 -1.22
CA GLN A 10 -2.75 -2.90 -0.30
C GLN A 10 -1.31 -2.95 -0.77
N ARG A 11 -0.84 -4.13 -1.19
CA ARG A 11 0.51 -4.31 -1.75
C ARG A 11 0.70 -3.43 -2.98
N ARG A 12 -0.23 -3.49 -3.94
CA ARG A 12 -0.20 -2.71 -5.18
C ARG A 12 -0.15 -1.22 -4.89
N ALA A 13 -0.99 -0.72 -3.98
CA ALA A 13 -0.98 0.70 -3.60
C ALA A 13 0.35 1.12 -2.96
N VAL A 14 0.91 0.29 -2.07
CA VAL A 14 2.19 0.55 -1.40
C VAL A 14 3.35 0.54 -2.41
N GLU A 15 3.39 -0.42 -3.33
CA GLU A 15 4.40 -0.51 -4.40
C GLU A 15 4.34 0.73 -5.30
N LEU A 16 3.16 1.09 -5.80
CA LEU A 16 3.01 2.28 -6.64
C LEU A 16 3.45 3.56 -5.91
N ARG A 17 3.16 3.68 -4.61
CA ARG A 17 3.58 4.86 -3.84
C ARG A 17 5.06 4.90 -3.53
N HIS A 18 5.64 3.80 -3.05
CA HIS A 18 6.97 3.80 -2.43
C HIS A 18 8.07 3.25 -3.34
N VAL A 19 7.72 2.40 -4.30
CA VAL A 19 8.66 1.87 -5.30
C VAL A 19 8.63 2.73 -6.56
N HIS A 20 7.43 3.11 -7.04
CA HIS A 20 7.27 3.90 -8.25
C HIS A 20 7.14 5.42 -8.02
N GLY A 21 6.99 5.86 -6.76
CA GLY A 21 6.93 7.28 -6.41
C GLY A 21 5.64 8.00 -6.85
N LEU A 22 4.58 7.26 -7.20
CA LEU A 22 3.34 7.84 -7.70
C LEU A 22 2.58 8.60 -6.60
N THR A 23 1.84 9.64 -6.99
CA THR A 23 0.96 10.36 -6.07
C THR A 23 -0.30 9.55 -5.77
N VAL A 24 -1.04 9.89 -4.71
CA VAL A 24 -2.33 9.23 -4.41
C VAL A 24 -3.32 9.35 -5.57
N LYS A 25 -3.25 10.45 -6.33
CA LYS A 25 -4.09 10.69 -7.51
C LYS A 25 -3.72 9.76 -8.65
N ASP A 26 -2.45 9.68 -9.00
CA ASP A 26 -1.98 8.79 -10.08
C ASP A 26 -2.28 7.32 -9.73
N ILE A 27 -2.16 6.94 -8.46
CA ILE A 27 -2.51 5.60 -7.98
C ILE A 27 -4.01 5.34 -8.11
N ALA A 28 -4.85 6.31 -7.74
CA ALA A 28 -6.31 6.20 -7.86
C ALA A 28 -6.73 5.99 -9.31
N GLU A 29 -6.13 6.75 -10.24
CA GLU A 29 -6.33 6.57 -11.68
C GLU A 29 -5.82 5.20 -12.15
N ALA A 30 -4.59 4.81 -11.79
CA ALA A 30 -3.98 3.54 -12.21
C ALA A 30 -4.68 2.29 -11.65
N MET A 31 -5.37 2.41 -10.51
CA MET A 31 -6.08 1.31 -9.86
C MET A 31 -7.59 1.36 -10.08
N GLU A 32 -8.09 2.33 -10.86
CA GLU A 32 -9.52 2.56 -11.10
C GLU A 32 -10.33 2.65 -9.78
N LYS A 33 -9.78 3.37 -8.79
CA LYS A 33 -10.35 3.54 -7.45
C LYS A 33 -10.48 5.02 -7.09
N SER A 34 -11.26 5.33 -6.06
CA SER A 34 -11.36 6.70 -5.54
C SER A 34 -10.14 7.07 -4.68
N LEU A 35 -9.83 8.37 -4.59
CA LEU A 35 -8.77 8.89 -3.69
C LEU A 35 -8.91 8.39 -2.24
N PRO A 36 -10.12 8.40 -1.61
CA PRO A 36 -10.28 7.87 -0.26
C PRO A 36 -10.03 6.36 -0.17
N ALA A 37 -10.41 5.59 -1.20
CA ALA A 37 -10.16 4.15 -1.23
C ALA A 37 -8.65 3.86 -1.24
N VAL A 38 -7.88 4.56 -2.08
CA VAL A 38 -6.42 4.45 -2.11
C VAL A 38 -5.79 4.89 -0.80
N GLY A 39 -6.27 5.99 -0.20
CA GLY A 39 -5.81 6.43 1.13
C GLY A 39 -5.98 5.35 2.20
N GLY A 40 -7.13 4.68 2.21
CA GLY A 40 -7.40 3.56 3.12
C GLY A 40 -6.53 2.33 2.84
N LEU A 41 -6.25 2.02 1.57
CA LEU A 41 -5.34 0.93 1.20
C LEU A 41 -3.91 1.19 1.69
N LEU A 42 -3.39 2.40 1.47
CA LEU A 42 -2.07 2.82 1.93
C LEU A 42 -1.96 2.80 3.46
N GLN A 43 -2.96 3.34 4.16
CA GLN A 43 -2.97 3.37 5.62
C GLN A 43 -2.91 1.95 6.20
N ARG A 44 -3.77 1.03 5.71
CA ARG A 44 -3.81 -0.36 6.17
C ARG A 44 -2.54 -1.13 5.81
N GLY A 45 -2.06 -1.00 4.57
CA GLY A 45 -0.82 -1.64 4.11
C GLY A 45 0.38 -1.23 4.96
N LEU A 46 0.57 0.08 5.21
CA LEU A 46 1.66 0.58 6.05
C LEU A 46 1.53 0.16 7.51
N LYS A 47 0.32 0.05 8.05
CA LYS A 47 0.09 -0.47 9.40
C LYS A 47 0.56 -1.92 9.50
N THR A 48 0.11 -2.79 8.59
CA THR A 48 0.49 -4.21 8.58
C THR A 48 1.99 -4.40 8.37
N LEU A 49 2.62 -3.61 7.50
CA LEU A 49 4.08 -3.66 7.32
C LEU A 49 4.83 -3.29 8.60
N ARG A 50 4.41 -2.23 9.31
CA ARG A 50 5.03 -1.85 10.59
C ARG A 50 4.91 -2.98 11.61
N GLU A 51 3.73 -3.57 11.76
CA GLU A 51 3.49 -4.67 12.71
C GLU A 51 4.37 -5.91 12.40
N LYS A 52 4.57 -6.21 11.11
CA LYS A 52 5.40 -7.35 10.67
C LYS A 52 6.90 -7.08 10.80
N LEU A 53 7.36 -5.86 10.52
CA LEU A 53 8.77 -5.50 10.61
C LEU A 53 9.23 -5.22 12.06
N GLN A 54 8.31 -4.85 12.95
CA GLN A 54 8.60 -4.66 14.38
C GLN A 54 8.64 -5.95 15.19
N ARG A 55 8.17 -7.08 14.63
CA ARG A 55 8.38 -8.39 15.25
C ARG A 55 9.78 -8.86 14.86
N PRO A 56 10.75 -8.96 15.80
CA PRO A 56 11.91 -9.78 15.55
C PRO A 56 11.40 -11.21 15.31
N GLY A 57 11.82 -11.81 14.20
CA GLY A 57 11.55 -13.21 13.91
C GLY A 57 12.10 -14.13 14.98
#